data_AF-A0A2M7B850-F1
#
_entry.id   AF-A0A2M7B850-F1
#
_cell.length_a   1.000
_cell.length_b   1.000
_cell.length_c   1.000
_cell.angle_alpha   90.00
_cell.angle_beta   90.00
_cell.angle_gamma   90.00
#
_symmetry.space_group_name_H-M   'P 1'
#
loop_
_entity.id
_entity.type
_entity.pdbx_description
1 polymer ?
#
loop_
_entity_poly.entity_id
_entity_poly.type
_entity_poly.pdbx_seq_one_letter_code
_entity_poly.pdbx_strand_id
1 'polypeptide(L)'
;KTTTARLIAKIANCETRQKDENFRKKGEPCNQCRACNEINEGRALDLIEIDAASNRGIDEIRNLKEGINLSPTSYAYKVFIID
;
A
#
# COMPACT_ATOMS: atom_id res chain seq x y z
N LYS A 1 0.28 -3.27 14.46
CA LYS A 1 1.05 -3.96 13.39
C LYS A 1 0.66 -3.40 12.03
N THR A 2 -0.62 -3.48 11.69
CA THR A 2 -1.26 -2.93 10.47
C THR A 2 -1.00 -1.43 10.27
N THR A 3 -1.01 -0.61 11.34
CA THR A 3 -0.71 0.83 11.25
C THR A 3 0.68 1.14 10.68
N THR A 4 1.71 0.41 11.12
CA THR A 4 3.07 0.57 10.62
C THR A 4 3.17 0.13 9.15
N ALA A 5 2.45 -0.94 8.78
CA ALA A 5 2.40 -1.40 7.40
C ALA A 5 1.76 -0.35 6.47
N ARG A 6 0.67 0.31 6.89
CA ARG A 6 0.08 1.45 6.16
C ARG A 6 1.05 2.62 6.02
N LEU A 7 1.86 2.90 7.05
CA LEU A 7 2.89 3.94 6.97
C LEU A 7 3.94 3.61 5.91
N ILE A 8 4.40 2.36 5.83
CA ILE A 8 5.34 1.90 4.80
C ILE A 8 4.70 2.02 3.40
N ALA A 9 3.43 1.62 3.25
CA ALA A 9 2.69 1.77 1.99
C ALA A 9 2.64 3.23 1.52
N LYS A 10 2.42 4.17 2.45
CA LYS A 10 2.45 5.61 2.15
C LYS A 10 3.84 6.08 1.75
N ILE A 11 4.89 5.64 2.44
CA ILE A 11 6.27 6.01 2.11
C ILE A 11 6.64 5.54 0.69
N ALA A 12 6.20 4.35 0.29
CA ALA A 12 6.43 3.80 -1.04
C ALA A 12 5.67 4.58 -2.13
N ASN A 13 4.41 4.95 -1.87
CA ASN A 13 3.51 5.52 -2.87
C ASN A 13 3.34 7.05 -2.79
N CYS A 14 4.03 7.74 -1.89
CA CYS A 14 3.93 9.19 -1.75
C CYS A 14 4.50 9.91 -2.98
N GLU A 15 3.63 10.54 -3.74
CA GLU A 15 3.99 11.33 -4.93
C GLU A 15 5.02 12.44 -4.65
N THR A 16 4.94 13.12 -3.50
CA THR A 16 5.90 14.16 -3.13
C THR A 16 7.29 13.56 -2.95
N ARG A 17 7.41 12.39 -2.33
CA ARG A 17 8.70 11.68 -2.17
C ARG A 17 9.27 11.21 -3.51
N GLN A 18 8.41 10.91 -4.49
CA GLN A 18 8.84 10.51 -5.82
C GLN A 18 9.35 11.69 -6.65
N LYS A 19 8.80 12.90 -6.43
CA LYS A 19 9.13 14.12 -7.19
C LYS A 19 10.25 14.95 -6.55
N ASP A 20 10.39 14.93 -5.23
CA ASP A 20 11.33 15.75 -4.47
C ASP A 20 12.33 14.87 -3.69
N GLU A 21 13.59 14.85 -4.16
CA GLU A 21 14.66 14.08 -3.53
C GLU A 21 15.03 14.59 -2.13
N ASN A 22 14.94 15.90 -1.89
CA ASN A 22 15.23 16.50 -0.59
C ASN A 22 14.14 16.12 0.42
N PHE A 23 12.88 16.11 -0.01
CA PHE A 23 11.78 15.62 0.81
C PHE A 23 11.92 14.12 1.09
N ARG A 24 12.30 13.31 0.08
CA ARG A 24 12.51 11.85 0.24
C ARG A 24 13.48 11.51 1.37
N LYS A 25 14.55 12.29 1.55
CA LYS A 25 15.57 12.11 2.61
C LYS A 25 15.02 12.26 4.04
N LYS A 26 13.88 12.93 4.23
CA LYS A 26 13.24 13.11 5.55
C LYS A 26 12.59 11.84 6.12
N GLY A 27 12.44 10.78 5.32
CA GLY A 27 11.84 9.51 5.75
C GLY A 27 10.31 9.48 5.84
N GLU A 28 9.66 10.60 6.18
CA GLU A 28 8.20 10.69 6.35
C GLU A 28 7.42 10.77 5.01
N PRO A 29 6.16 10.31 4.95
CA PRO A 29 5.23 10.63 3.87
C PRO A 29 4.68 12.06 4.02
N CYS A 30 4.24 12.68 2.92
CA CYS A 30 3.78 14.07 2.96
C CYS A 30 2.38 14.27 3.57
N ASN A 31 1.56 13.22 3.66
CA ASN A 31 0.19 13.27 4.20
C ASN A 31 -0.77 14.26 3.48
N GLN A 32 -0.43 14.69 2.28
CA GLN A 32 -1.21 15.70 1.54
C GLN A 32 -1.45 15.32 0.08
N CYS A 33 -0.61 14.46 -0.52
CA CYS A 33 -0.83 14.00 -1.89
C CYS A 33 -1.97 12.97 -1.97
N ARG A 34 -2.49 12.76 -3.18
CA ARG A 34 -3.62 11.86 -3.44
C ARG A 34 -3.40 10.47 -2.86
N ALA A 35 -2.25 9.85 -3.14
CA ALA A 35 -1.92 8.54 -2.60
C ALA A 35 -1.90 8.50 -1.06
N CYS A 36 -1.36 9.53 -0.40
CA CYS A 36 -1.35 9.59 1.07
C CYS A 36 -2.76 9.73 1.65
N ASN A 37 -3.61 10.54 1.02
CA ASN A 37 -4.99 10.77 1.47
C ASN A 37 -5.86 9.52 1.26
N GLU A 38 -5.77 8.90 0.09
CA GLU A 38 -6.52 7.67 -0.22
C GLU A 38 -6.14 6.50 0.70
N ILE A 39 -4.85 6.37 1.06
CA ILE A 39 -4.42 5.36 2.05
C ILE A 39 -4.96 5.68 3.45
N ASN A 40 -4.94 6.96 3.86
CA ASN A 40 -5.50 7.38 5.16
C ASN A 40 -7.02 7.12 5.24
N GLU A 41 -7.72 7.32 4.14
CA GLU A 41 -9.17 7.13 4.02
C GLU A 41 -9.57 5.67 3.78
N GLY A 42 -8.61 4.75 3.64
CA GLY A 42 -8.87 3.32 3.43
C GLY A 42 -9.48 2.99 2.06
N ARG A 43 -9.28 3.86 1.05
CA ARG A 43 -9.83 3.75 -0.31
C ARG A 43 -8.74 3.66 -1.38
N ALA A 44 -7.54 3.27 -0.96
CA ALA A 44 -6.40 3.05 -1.82
C ALA A 44 -6.54 1.73 -2.60
N LEU A 45 -6.69 1.82 -3.93
CA LEU A 45 -6.91 0.64 -4.79
C LEU A 45 -5.73 -0.33 -4.82
N ASP A 46 -4.51 0.20 -4.80
CA ASP A 46 -3.28 -0.60 -4.84
C ASP A 46 -2.74 -0.95 -3.44
N LEU A 47 -3.55 -0.77 -2.39
CA LEU A 47 -3.26 -1.23 -1.03
C LEU A 47 -4.31 -2.25 -0.62
N ILE A 48 -3.88 -3.51 -0.49
CA ILE A 48 -4.77 -4.62 -0.17
C ILE A 48 -4.38 -5.17 1.19
N GLU A 49 -5.33 -5.21 2.11
CA GLU A 49 -5.13 -5.74 3.47
C GLU A 49 -5.90 -7.05 3.62
N ILE A 50 -5.20 -8.09 4.07
CA ILE A 50 -5.72 -9.45 4.18
C ILE A 50 -5.41 -9.93 5.59
N ASP A 51 -6.46 -10.28 6.32
CA ASP A 51 -6.34 -10.95 7.61
C ASP A 51 -6.22 -12.46 7.38
N ALA A 52 -5.04 -13.02 7.62
CA ALA A 52 -4.76 -14.44 7.50
C ALA A 52 -5.54 -15.28 8.52
N ALA A 53 -5.98 -14.69 9.64
CA ALA A 53 -6.84 -15.38 10.59
C ALA A 53 -8.26 -15.59 10.04
N SER A 54 -8.72 -14.69 9.17
CA SER A 54 -10.03 -14.77 8.52
C SER A 54 -9.99 -15.43 7.14
N ASN A 55 -8.83 -15.42 6.47
CA ASN A 55 -8.63 -15.96 5.12
C ASN A 55 -7.77 -17.25 5.15
N ARG A 56 -8.32 -18.32 5.75
CA ARG A 56 -7.59 -19.59 5.97
C ARG A 56 -7.65 -20.56 4.79
N GLY A 57 -8.40 -20.23 3.73
CA GLY A 57 -8.62 -21.12 2.60
C GLY A 57 -7.42 -21.18 1.65
N ILE A 58 -7.12 -22.37 1.13
CA ILE A 58 -6.13 -22.55 0.05
C ILE A 58 -6.56 -21.76 -1.20
N ASP A 59 -7.86 -21.66 -1.45
CA ASP A 59 -8.40 -20.96 -2.61
C ASP A 59 -8.29 -19.43 -2.50
N GLU A 60 -8.38 -18.87 -1.29
CA GLU A 60 -8.18 -17.44 -1.04
C GLU A 60 -6.73 -17.03 -1.31
N ILE A 61 -5.76 -17.87 -0.91
CA ILE A 61 -4.34 -17.67 -1.20
C ILE A 61 -4.07 -17.79 -2.71
N ARG A 62 -4.76 -18.69 -3.44
CA ARG A 62 -4.63 -18.78 -4.90
C ARG A 62 -5.12 -17.51 -5.59
N ASN A 63 -6.29 -17.02 -5.23
CA ASN A 63 -6.85 -15.78 -5.78
C ASN A 63 -5.93 -14.57 -5.47
N LEU A 64 -5.36 -14.53 -4.26
CA LEU A 64 -4.36 -13.53 -3.90
C LEU A 64 -3.13 -13.60 -4.83
N LYS A 65 -2.60 -14.80 -5.06
CA LYS A 65 -1.42 -15.02 -5.91
C LYS A 65 -1.66 -14.58 -7.35
N GLU A 66 -2.86 -14.78 -7.87
CA GLU A 66 -3.25 -14.27 -9.19
C GLU A 66 -3.31 -12.74 -9.21
N GLY A 67 -3.88 -12.13 -8.17
CA GLY A 67 -3.95 -10.67 -8.02
C GLY A 67 -2.58 -10.00 -7.86
N ILE A 68 -1.57 -10.68 -7.31
CA ILE A 68 -0.19 -10.17 -7.17
C ILE A 68 0.49 -9.98 -8.54
N ASN A 69 0.17 -10.80 -9.53
CA ASN A 69 0.78 -10.71 -10.86
C ASN A 69 0.30 -9.50 -11.68
N LEU A 70 -0.71 -8.78 -11.18
CA LEU A 70 -1.24 -7.59 -11.84
C LEU A 70 -0.47 -6.35 -11.39
N SER A 71 -0.02 -5.57 -12.36
CA SER A 71 0.60 -4.27 -12.14
C SER A 71 -0.29 -3.33 -11.32
N PRO A 72 0.31 -2.39 -10.56
CA PRO A 72 -0.46 -1.34 -9.88
C PRO A 72 -1.29 -0.53 -10.88
N THR A 73 -2.49 -0.12 -10.47
CA THR A 73 -3.44 0.62 -11.34
C THR A 73 -3.26 2.13 -11.22
N SER A 74 -2.99 2.63 -10.01
CA SER A 74 -3.04 4.04 -9.63
C SER A 74 -1.75 4.55 -8.99
N TYR A 75 -0.93 3.69 -8.41
CA TYR A 75 0.31 4.07 -7.70
C TYR A 75 1.56 3.46 -8.33
N ALA A 76 2.74 3.79 -7.77
CA ALA A 76 4.01 3.22 -8.21
C ALA A 76 4.20 1.76 -7.73
N TYR A 77 3.66 1.44 -6.55
CA TYR A 77 3.77 0.12 -5.93
C TYR A 77 2.40 -0.39 -5.49
N LYS A 78 2.16 -1.68 -5.76
CA LYS A 78 1.03 -2.43 -5.21
C LYS A 78 1.47 -3.10 -3.93
N VAL A 79 0.83 -2.78 -2.82
CA VAL A 79 1.22 -3.21 -1.49
C VAL A 79 0.17 -4.15 -0.93
N PHE A 80 0.63 -5.33 -0.50
CA PHE A 80 -0.19 -6.32 0.19
C PHE A 80 0.23 -6.36 1.65
N ILE A 81 -0.70 -6.07 2.56
CA ILE A 81 -0.51 -6.24 4.00
C ILE A 81 -1.21 -7.53 4.37
N ILE A 82 -0.44 -8.51 4.83
CA ILE A 82 -0.96 -9.78 5.34
C ILE A 82 -0.75 -9.74 6.85
N ASP A 83 -1.85 -9.59 7.58
CA ASP A 83 -1.88 -9.56 9.05
C ASP A 83 -2.36 -10.91 9.60
#